data_AF-A0A8D8AJB3-F1
#
_entry.id   AF-A0A8D8AJB3-F1
#
_cell.length_a   1.000
_cell.length_b   1.000
_cell.length_c   1.000
_cell.angle_alpha   90.00
_cell.angle_beta   90.00
_cell.angle_gamma   90.00
#
_symmetry.space_group_name_H-M   'P 1'
#
loop_
_entity.id
_entity.type
_entity.pdbx_description
1 polymer ?
#
loop_
_entity_poly.entity_id
_entity_poly.type
_entity_poly.pdbx_seq_one_letter_code
_entity_poly.pdbx_strand_id
1 'polypeptide(L)'
;MYGLLLENLSEYIKSVYGEEKWDDIRRQTGISSPSFGVHDDYDENLLNTLAGKAQEILGVSEREFMDQMGVYFVAFVSQYGYDRVLSVLGRHMRDFLNGLDNLHEYLKFSYPLMRAPSFICENETRHGLTLHYRTKRKGFVYYTMGQIREVARHFYHKDMQIALVKSDLLGETNHYTFQLTFDNRAFSLATLAMTREEKHLPISASVLFEIFPFCIVFGADMVVRSIGNSLMVIVPDLLSNKITDWFELRRPLISFKFQTILNRTNNIFELVTVEAVKKRQDVQRKTEIYLSEQEHEEEVEKHLRLKGQMIYMEKWRMIMFLGTPVMPKLSS
;
A
#
# COMPACT_ATOMS: atom_id res chain seq x y z
N MET A 1 16.55 -7.76 4.99
CA MET A 1 16.23 -7.12 3.68
C MET A 1 16.31 -8.19 2.60
N TYR A 2 15.31 -8.25 1.71
CA TYR A 2 15.28 -9.30 0.68
C TYR A 2 16.39 -9.17 -0.36
N GLY A 3 16.93 -10.33 -0.76
CA GLY A 3 17.98 -10.45 -1.77
C GLY A 3 17.58 -9.91 -3.14
N LEU A 4 16.29 -9.73 -3.45
CA LEU A 4 15.83 -9.08 -4.68
C LEU A 4 16.56 -7.75 -4.97
N LEU A 5 16.78 -6.92 -3.95
CA LEU A 5 17.47 -5.64 -4.12
C LEU A 5 18.98 -5.79 -4.28
N LEU A 6 19.57 -6.80 -3.65
CA LEU A 6 20.99 -7.11 -3.75
C LEU A 6 21.34 -7.73 -5.09
N GLU A 7 20.48 -8.61 -5.60
CA GLU A 7 20.61 -9.20 -6.93
C GLU A 7 20.42 -8.15 -8.02
N ASN A 8 19.50 -7.21 -7.83
CA ASN A 8 19.42 -6.05 -8.73
C ASN A 8 20.73 -5.25 -8.76
N LEU A 9 21.36 -5.02 -7.60
CA LEU A 9 22.63 -4.29 -7.53
C LEU A 9 23.75 -5.08 -8.22
N SER A 10 23.83 -6.39 -8.00
CA SER A 10 24.85 -7.24 -8.63
C SER A 10 24.70 -7.27 -10.15
N GLU A 11 23.48 -7.48 -10.66
CA GLU A 11 23.18 -7.51 -12.10
C GLU A 11 23.34 -6.14 -12.77
N TYR A 12 22.99 -5.05 -12.07
CA TYR A 12 23.29 -3.70 -12.56
C TYR A 12 24.79 -3.48 -12.74
N ILE A 13 25.60 -3.89 -11.76
CA ILE A 13 27.07 -3.72 -11.84
C ILE A 13 27.64 -4.58 -12.96
N LYS A 14 27.24 -5.86 -13.04
CA LYS A 14 27.71 -6.78 -14.09
C LYS A 14 27.36 -6.28 -15.49
N SER A 15 26.12 -5.82 -15.69
CA SER A 15 25.64 -5.38 -17.00
C SER A 15 26.24 -4.06 -17.48
N VAL A 16 26.50 -3.12 -16.57
CA VAL A 16 27.01 -1.78 -16.93
C VAL A 16 28.53 -1.67 -16.84
N TYR A 17 29.15 -2.31 -15.84
CA TYR A 17 30.58 -2.17 -15.52
C TYR A 17 31.38 -3.47 -15.68
N GLY A 18 30.72 -4.60 -15.95
CA GLY A 18 31.34 -5.91 -16.17
C GLY A 18 31.47 -6.75 -14.90
N GLU A 19 31.62 -8.06 -15.08
CA GLU A 19 31.76 -9.03 -13.97
C GLU A 19 33.02 -8.81 -13.13
N GLU A 20 34.11 -8.37 -13.75
CA GLU A 20 35.38 -8.11 -13.05
C GLU A 20 35.23 -7.06 -11.94
N LYS A 21 34.46 -6.01 -12.22
CA LYS A 21 34.17 -4.94 -11.24
C LYS A 21 33.30 -5.44 -10.11
N TRP A 22 32.32 -6.30 -10.41
CA TRP A 22 31.50 -6.95 -9.38
C TRP A 22 32.35 -7.84 -8.46
N ASP A 23 33.27 -8.60 -9.02
CA ASP A 23 34.15 -9.47 -8.24
C ASP A 23 35.13 -8.69 -7.36
N ASP A 24 35.66 -7.56 -7.82
CA ASP A 24 36.49 -6.67 -6.99
C ASP A 24 35.70 -6.11 -5.81
N ILE A 25 34.47 -5.63 -6.05
CA ILE A 25 33.56 -5.15 -5.00
C ILE A 25 33.28 -6.26 -3.99
N ARG A 26 32.98 -7.48 -4.43
CA ARG A 26 32.74 -8.64 -3.56
C ARG A 26 33.95 -8.98 -2.69
N ARG A 27 35.15 -8.99 -3.27
CA ARG A 27 36.40 -9.27 -2.53
C ARG A 27 36.66 -8.23 -1.46
N GLN A 28 36.48 -6.94 -1.79
CA GLN A 28 36.71 -5.85 -0.83
C GLN A 28 35.63 -5.75 0.27
N THR A 29 34.41 -6.25 -0.01
CA THR A 29 33.31 -6.29 0.96
C THR A 29 33.24 -7.59 1.78
N GLY A 30 34.09 -8.57 1.47
CA GLY A 30 34.13 -9.86 2.16
C GLY A 30 32.96 -10.79 1.82
N ILE A 31 32.26 -10.56 0.71
CA ILE A 31 31.11 -11.38 0.29
C ILE A 31 31.58 -12.58 -0.52
N SER A 32 31.41 -13.78 0.04
CA SER A 32 31.80 -15.04 -0.60
C SER A 32 30.86 -15.48 -1.72
N SER A 33 29.55 -15.21 -1.61
CA SER A 33 28.55 -15.66 -2.59
C SER A 33 28.55 -14.81 -3.87
N PRO A 34 28.47 -15.43 -5.07
CA PRO A 34 28.43 -14.71 -6.36
C PRO A 34 27.08 -14.12 -6.74
N SER A 35 26.01 -14.66 -6.17
CA SER A 35 24.63 -14.23 -6.37
C SER A 35 23.89 -14.20 -5.03
N PHE A 36 22.78 -13.47 -5.02
CA PHE A 36 21.89 -13.39 -3.86
C PHE A 36 20.58 -14.11 -4.16
N GLY A 37 20.13 -14.93 -3.21
CA GLY A 37 18.82 -15.56 -3.28
C GLY A 37 17.72 -14.50 -3.16
N VAL A 38 16.86 -14.38 -4.16
CA VAL A 38 15.85 -13.31 -4.25
C VAL A 38 14.92 -13.26 -3.02
N HIS A 39 14.60 -14.43 -2.46
CA HIS A 39 13.70 -14.59 -1.30
C HIS A 39 14.43 -14.73 0.04
N ASP A 40 15.77 -14.75 0.03
CA ASP A 40 16.57 -14.86 1.25
C ASP A 40 16.63 -13.50 1.96
N ASP A 41 16.74 -13.53 3.30
CA ASP A 41 16.91 -12.33 4.11
C ASP A 41 18.40 -12.06 4.39
N TYR A 42 18.78 -10.80 4.19
CA TYR A 42 20.13 -10.28 4.40
C TYR A 42 20.11 -9.06 5.33
N ASP A 43 21.26 -8.68 5.88
CA ASP A 43 21.40 -7.47 6.70
C ASP A 43 20.88 -6.21 5.96
N GLU A 44 20.11 -5.37 6.63
CA GLU A 44 19.57 -4.12 6.07
C GLU A 44 20.67 -3.14 5.63
N ASN A 45 21.87 -3.21 6.23
CA ASN A 45 22.99 -2.35 5.89
C ASN A 45 23.81 -2.88 4.71
N LEU A 46 23.66 -4.16 4.33
CA LEU A 46 24.51 -4.79 3.31
C LEU A 46 24.46 -4.06 1.97
N LEU A 47 23.27 -3.62 1.54
CA LEU A 47 23.13 -2.89 0.28
C LEU A 47 23.80 -1.52 0.33
N ASN A 48 23.72 -0.80 1.46
CA ASN A 48 24.39 0.49 1.61
C ASN A 48 25.92 0.31 1.63
N THR A 49 26.42 -0.74 2.29
CA THR A 49 27.85 -1.09 2.29
C THR A 49 28.33 -1.42 0.87
N LEU A 50 27.58 -2.24 0.13
CA LEU A 50 27.88 -2.59 -1.26
C LEU A 50 27.82 -1.39 -2.19
N ALA A 51 26.77 -0.57 -2.08
CA ALA A 51 26.62 0.63 -2.89
C ALA A 51 27.75 1.64 -2.61
N GLY A 52 28.12 1.86 -1.34
CA GLY A 52 29.23 2.74 -0.97
C GLY A 52 30.56 2.26 -1.54
N LYS A 53 30.85 0.95 -1.45
CA LYS A 53 32.07 0.37 -2.05
C LYS A 53 32.06 0.38 -3.57
N ALA A 54 30.91 0.14 -4.19
CA ALA A 54 30.74 0.27 -5.63
C ALA A 54 31.02 1.71 -6.09
N GLN A 55 30.50 2.71 -5.38
CA GLN A 55 30.75 4.13 -5.67
C GLN A 55 32.24 4.50 -5.58
N GLU A 56 32.94 4.01 -4.55
CA GLU A 56 34.38 4.21 -4.38
C GLU A 56 35.20 3.60 -5.54
N ILE A 57 34.90 2.35 -5.93
CA ILE A 57 35.66 1.62 -6.96
C ILE A 57 35.35 2.11 -8.38
N LEU A 58 34.09 2.49 -8.63
CA LEU A 58 33.63 2.95 -9.93
C LEU A 58 33.86 4.46 -10.14
N GLY A 59 34.13 5.22 -9.08
CA GLY A 59 34.38 6.66 -9.15
C GLY A 59 33.13 7.48 -9.50
N VAL A 60 31.94 6.96 -9.20
CA VAL A 60 30.65 7.60 -9.50
C VAL A 60 30.01 8.19 -8.24
N SER A 61 29.25 9.27 -8.40
CA SER A 61 28.55 9.89 -7.26
C SER A 61 27.42 9.00 -6.73
N GLU A 62 27.10 9.12 -5.44
CA GLU A 62 25.98 8.39 -4.82
C GLU A 62 24.66 8.64 -5.56
N ARG A 63 24.42 9.90 -5.93
CA ARG A 63 23.22 10.32 -6.66
C ARG A 63 23.11 9.60 -7.99
N GLU A 64 24.18 9.60 -8.79
CA GLU A 64 24.18 8.98 -10.12
C GLU A 64 24.06 7.46 -10.02
N PHE A 65 24.84 6.83 -9.15
CA PHE A 65 24.81 5.37 -8.97
C PHE A 65 23.43 4.88 -8.53
N MET A 66 22.85 5.48 -7.49
CA MET A 66 21.56 5.06 -6.96
C MET A 66 20.42 5.34 -7.94
N ASP A 67 20.47 6.45 -8.65
CA ASP A 67 19.48 6.80 -9.68
C ASP A 67 19.51 5.81 -10.85
N GLN A 68 20.68 5.48 -11.38
CA GLN A 68 20.84 4.50 -12.45
C GLN A 68 20.48 3.08 -12.00
N MET A 69 20.84 2.69 -10.77
CA MET A 69 20.39 1.43 -10.18
C MET A 69 18.86 1.35 -10.06
N GLY A 70 18.20 2.47 -9.77
CA GLY A 70 16.74 2.59 -9.73
C GLY A 70 16.09 2.44 -11.10
N VAL A 71 16.71 3.02 -12.14
CA VAL A 71 16.28 2.84 -13.53
C VAL A 71 16.41 1.38 -13.96
N TYR A 72 17.57 0.77 -13.71
CA TYR A 72 17.80 -0.64 -14.01
C TYR A 72 16.81 -1.57 -13.29
N PHE A 73 16.45 -1.25 -12.05
CA PHE A 73 15.51 -2.07 -11.27
C PHE A 73 14.15 -2.26 -11.95
N VAL A 74 13.61 -1.23 -12.61
CA VAL A 74 12.32 -1.34 -13.30
C VAL A 74 12.41 -2.34 -14.46
N ALA A 75 13.50 -2.30 -15.22
CA ALA A 75 13.76 -3.27 -16.28
C ALA A 75 13.99 -4.69 -15.72
N PHE A 76 14.75 -4.80 -14.63
CA PHE A 76 15.01 -6.06 -13.94
C PHE A 76 13.71 -6.72 -13.46
N VAL A 77 12.87 -6.05 -12.68
CA VAL A 77 11.61 -6.65 -12.19
C VAL A 77 10.64 -6.98 -13.32
N SER A 78 10.70 -6.27 -14.44
CA SER A 78 9.90 -6.58 -15.63
C SER A 78 10.26 -7.95 -16.21
N GLN A 79 11.55 -8.33 -16.19
CA GLN A 79 12.02 -9.67 -16.60
C GLN A 79 11.52 -10.79 -15.67
N TYR A 80 11.28 -10.49 -14.40
CA TYR A 80 10.70 -11.43 -13.42
C TYR A 80 9.17 -11.55 -13.52
N GLY A 81 8.55 -10.96 -14.54
CA GLY A 81 7.11 -11.07 -14.81
C GLY A 81 6.25 -10.04 -14.08
N TYR A 82 6.83 -9.08 -13.37
CA TYR A 82 6.09 -7.98 -12.74
C TYR A 82 5.60 -6.92 -13.75
N ASP A 83 6.08 -6.96 -14.98
CA ASP A 83 5.70 -6.05 -16.07
C ASP A 83 4.18 -5.93 -16.25
N ARG A 84 3.49 -7.08 -16.26
CA ARG A 84 2.02 -7.12 -16.39
C ARG A 84 1.31 -6.47 -15.22
N VAL A 85 1.85 -6.58 -14.02
CA VAL A 85 1.24 -5.98 -12.80
C VAL A 85 1.49 -4.47 -12.78
N LEU A 86 2.71 -4.04 -13.16
CA LEU A 86 3.06 -2.62 -13.22
C LEU A 86 2.27 -1.88 -14.31
N SER A 87 2.07 -2.50 -15.47
CA SER A 87 1.30 -1.90 -16.59
C SER A 87 -0.19 -1.73 -16.30
N VAL A 88 -0.78 -2.53 -15.40
CA VAL A 88 -2.20 -2.42 -15.02
C VAL A 88 -2.44 -1.65 -13.73
N LEU A 89 -1.38 -1.23 -13.02
CA LEU A 89 -1.51 -0.59 -11.71
C LEU A 89 -2.22 0.77 -11.77
N GLY A 90 -2.09 1.48 -12.90
CA GLY A 90 -2.72 2.78 -13.07
C GLY A 90 -2.85 3.19 -14.53
N ARG A 91 -3.97 3.83 -14.89
CA ARG A 91 -4.17 4.41 -16.23
C ARG A 91 -3.28 5.65 -16.43
N HIS A 92 -3.09 6.42 -15.37
CA HIS A 92 -2.22 7.59 -15.37
C HIS A 92 -1.15 7.47 -14.27
N MET A 93 -0.10 8.29 -14.38
CA MET A 93 1.01 8.30 -13.43
C MET A 93 0.56 8.50 -11.97
N ARG A 94 -0.43 9.37 -11.72
CA ARG A 94 -1.03 9.55 -10.38
C ARG A 94 -1.62 8.24 -9.85
N ASP A 95 -2.38 7.54 -10.67
CA ASP A 95 -3.04 6.29 -10.28
C ASP A 95 -2.00 5.23 -9.93
N PHE A 96 -0.93 5.16 -10.72
CA PHE A 96 0.21 4.29 -10.43
C PHE A 96 0.82 4.59 -9.08
N LEU A 97 1.19 5.84 -8.82
CA LEU A 97 1.84 6.25 -7.57
C LEU A 97 0.96 5.99 -6.35
N ASN A 98 -0.35 6.24 -6.47
CA ASN A 98 -1.31 5.89 -5.43
C ASN A 98 -1.50 4.38 -5.25
N GLY A 99 -1.40 3.62 -6.33
CA GLY A 99 -1.55 2.16 -6.34
C GLY A 99 -0.36 1.43 -5.73
N LEU A 100 0.81 2.08 -5.62
CA LEU A 100 2.04 1.46 -5.11
C LEU A 100 1.89 0.87 -3.70
N ASP A 101 1.18 1.54 -2.80
CA ASP A 101 0.96 1.02 -1.45
C ASP A 101 0.15 -0.29 -1.47
N ASN A 102 -0.83 -0.40 -2.37
CA ASN A 102 -1.63 -1.62 -2.55
C ASN A 102 -0.82 -2.73 -3.24
N LEU A 103 0.02 -2.38 -4.22
CA LEU A 103 0.95 -3.32 -4.83
C LEU A 103 1.90 -3.91 -3.79
N HIS A 104 2.49 -3.06 -2.95
CA HIS A 104 3.37 -3.52 -1.88
C HIS A 104 2.63 -4.41 -0.87
N GLU A 105 1.38 -4.10 -0.54
CA GLU A 105 0.57 -4.96 0.33
C GLU A 105 0.31 -6.33 -0.30
N TYR A 106 0.10 -6.39 -1.63
CA TYR A 106 0.02 -7.65 -2.36
C TYR A 106 1.35 -8.41 -2.36
N LEU A 107 2.48 -7.73 -2.59
CA LEU A 107 3.80 -8.36 -2.58
C LEU A 107 4.16 -8.97 -1.23
N LYS A 108 3.56 -8.53 -0.11
CA LYS A 108 3.76 -9.17 1.20
C LYS A 108 3.27 -10.62 1.27
N PHE A 109 2.39 -11.06 0.37
CA PHE A 109 2.02 -12.48 0.30
C PHE A 109 3.21 -13.35 -0.14
N SER A 110 4.05 -12.87 -1.06
CA SER A 110 5.28 -13.53 -1.49
C SER A 110 6.49 -13.16 -0.64
N TYR A 111 6.49 -11.97 -0.06
CA TYR A 111 7.58 -11.40 0.75
C TYR A 111 7.07 -10.97 2.15
N PRO A 112 6.79 -11.91 3.07
CA PRO A 112 6.13 -11.62 4.35
C PRO A 112 6.86 -10.61 5.25
N LEU A 113 8.19 -10.55 5.19
CA LEU A 113 9.02 -9.66 6.00
C LEU A 113 9.24 -8.29 5.33
N MET A 114 8.54 -8.01 4.21
CA MET A 114 8.79 -6.81 3.42
C MET A 114 8.33 -5.54 4.15
N ARG A 115 9.30 -4.67 4.41
CA ARG A 115 9.08 -3.32 4.94
C ARG A 115 9.00 -2.32 3.77
N ALA A 116 7.82 -2.22 3.17
CA ALA A 116 7.58 -1.34 2.04
C ALA A 116 7.53 0.15 2.45
N PRO A 117 8.01 1.07 1.58
CA PRO A 117 7.75 2.49 1.73
C PRO A 117 6.29 2.83 1.39
N SER A 118 5.85 4.04 1.76
CA SER A 118 4.51 4.55 1.48
C SER A 118 4.56 5.80 0.61
N PHE A 119 3.65 5.90 -0.34
CA PHE A 119 3.55 6.95 -1.35
C PHE A 119 2.20 7.67 -1.26
N ILE A 120 2.24 8.99 -1.10
CA ILE A 120 1.04 9.82 -1.00
C ILE A 120 1.19 10.99 -1.97
N CYS A 121 0.27 11.13 -2.90
CA CYS A 121 0.25 12.25 -3.86
C CYS A 121 -0.67 13.39 -3.36
N GLU A 122 -0.18 14.62 -3.42
CA GLU A 122 -0.85 15.88 -3.04
C GLU A 122 -0.66 16.96 -4.13
N ASN A 123 -1.42 18.06 -4.05
CA ASN A 123 -1.28 19.27 -4.89
C ASN A 123 -1.18 18.98 -6.40
N GLU A 124 -2.13 18.23 -6.93
CA GLU A 124 -2.14 17.85 -8.34
C GLU A 124 -2.53 19.00 -9.25
N THR A 125 -1.77 19.15 -10.33
CA THR A 125 -2.01 20.14 -11.37
C THR A 125 -1.85 19.51 -12.75
N ARG A 126 -2.18 20.27 -13.80
CA ARG A 126 -1.93 19.89 -15.20
C ARG A 126 -0.43 19.70 -15.53
N HIS A 127 0.47 20.19 -14.69
CA HIS A 127 1.91 20.23 -14.92
C HIS A 127 2.70 19.30 -14.00
N GLY A 128 2.04 18.57 -13.10
CA GLY A 128 2.72 17.74 -12.12
C GLY A 128 1.95 17.60 -10.81
N LEU A 129 2.62 17.05 -9.80
CA LEU A 129 2.07 16.81 -8.46
C LEU A 129 3.19 16.78 -7.40
N THR A 130 2.80 16.92 -6.14
CA THR A 130 3.70 16.73 -5.00
C THR A 130 3.58 15.30 -4.49
N LEU A 131 4.69 14.58 -4.39
CA LEU A 131 4.75 13.21 -3.89
C LEU A 131 5.44 13.16 -2.54
N HIS A 132 4.75 12.66 -1.53
CA HIS A 132 5.30 12.34 -0.22
C HIS A 132 5.74 10.88 -0.18
N TYR A 133 7.03 10.68 0.05
CA TYR A 133 7.67 9.38 0.19
C TYR A 133 8.09 9.16 1.64
N ARG A 134 7.51 8.14 2.29
CA ARG A 134 7.81 7.79 3.68
C ARG A 134 8.48 6.43 3.76
N THR A 135 9.65 6.37 4.38
CA THR A 135 10.46 5.15 4.46
C THR A 135 11.23 5.06 5.78
N LYS A 136 11.40 3.84 6.31
CA LYS A 136 12.31 3.58 7.42
C LYS A 136 13.78 3.54 6.97
N ARG A 137 14.04 3.26 5.70
CA ARG A 137 15.38 3.09 5.15
C ARG A 137 15.99 4.44 4.75
N LYS A 138 17.27 4.64 5.07
CA LYS A 138 18.07 5.80 4.66
C LYS A 138 18.90 5.46 3.41
N GLY A 139 19.19 6.46 2.56
CA GLY A 139 19.98 6.29 1.33
C GLY A 139 19.21 5.95 0.05
N PHE A 140 17.90 5.66 0.14
CA PHE A 140 17.09 5.22 -1.03
C PHE A 140 16.42 6.36 -1.81
N VAL A 141 16.72 7.63 -1.49
CA VAL A 141 16.05 8.80 -2.09
C VAL A 141 16.25 8.82 -3.60
N TYR A 142 17.51 8.81 -4.06
CA TYR A 142 17.83 8.85 -5.48
C TYR A 142 17.43 7.56 -6.22
N TYR A 143 17.47 6.42 -5.52
CA TYR A 143 17.00 5.15 -6.05
C TYR A 143 15.50 5.19 -6.40
N THR A 144 14.66 5.70 -5.49
CA THR A 144 13.23 5.89 -5.75
C THR A 144 12.99 6.92 -6.86
N MET A 145 13.80 7.98 -6.96
CA MET A 145 13.71 8.93 -8.07
C MET A 145 13.97 8.27 -9.44
N GLY A 146 15.00 7.42 -9.53
CA GLY A 146 15.32 6.67 -10.74
C GLY A 146 14.18 5.72 -11.16
N GLN A 147 13.63 4.97 -10.21
CA GLN A 147 12.48 4.09 -10.45
C GLN A 147 11.27 4.84 -11.00
N ILE A 148 10.88 5.94 -10.35
CA ILE A 148 9.70 6.72 -10.74
C ILE A 148 9.89 7.31 -12.14
N ARG A 149 11.10 7.79 -12.46
CA ARG A 149 11.41 8.33 -13.78
C ARG A 149 11.34 7.25 -14.85
N GLU A 150 11.88 6.07 -14.57
CA GLU A 150 11.84 4.97 -15.54
C GLU A 150 10.42 4.46 -15.76
N VAL A 151 9.61 4.35 -14.71
CA VAL A 151 8.18 4.01 -14.87
C VAL A 151 7.46 5.04 -15.75
N ALA A 152 7.69 6.32 -15.51
CA ALA A 152 7.07 7.40 -16.30
C ALA A 152 7.46 7.31 -17.78
N ARG A 153 8.73 7.02 -18.07
CA ARG A 153 9.25 6.88 -19.43
C ARG A 153 8.78 5.60 -20.12
N HIS A 154 8.88 4.47 -19.42
CA HIS A 154 8.63 3.14 -19.99
C HIS A 154 7.13 2.86 -20.19
N PHE A 155 6.30 3.10 -19.17
CA PHE A 155 4.87 2.74 -19.21
C PHE A 155 3.96 3.88 -19.69
N TYR A 156 4.33 5.14 -19.41
CA TYR A 156 3.48 6.29 -19.71
C TYR A 156 4.01 7.18 -20.84
N HIS A 157 5.22 6.91 -21.33
CA HIS A 157 5.90 7.71 -22.36
C HIS A 157 5.97 9.20 -22.01
N LYS A 158 6.28 9.49 -20.74
CA LYS A 158 6.40 10.86 -20.21
C LYS A 158 7.80 11.14 -19.71
N ASP A 159 8.32 12.29 -20.10
CA ASP A 159 9.50 12.87 -19.47
C ASP A 159 9.12 13.46 -18.12
N MET A 160 9.74 12.94 -17.07
CA MET A 160 9.46 13.34 -15.69
C MET A 160 10.69 13.97 -15.05
N GLN A 161 10.52 15.20 -14.57
CA GLN A 161 11.49 15.86 -13.73
C GLN A 161 11.09 15.70 -12.26
N ILE A 162 12.05 15.32 -11.43
CA ILE A 162 11.84 15.07 -10.00
C ILE A 162 12.82 15.93 -9.22
N ALA A 163 12.30 16.80 -8.35
CA ALA A 163 13.10 17.62 -7.45
C ALA A 163 12.77 17.29 -5.99
N LEU A 164 13.79 17.11 -5.16
CA LEU A 164 13.61 16.97 -3.71
C LEU A 164 13.37 18.36 -3.11
N VAL A 165 12.18 18.58 -2.55
CA VAL A 165 11.78 19.85 -1.93
C VAL A 165 12.12 19.87 -0.44
N LYS A 166 11.84 18.75 0.24
CA LYS A 166 11.98 18.66 1.70
C LYS A 166 12.40 17.27 2.14
N SER A 167 13.23 17.21 3.18
CA SER A 167 13.61 15.98 3.87
C SER A 167 13.42 16.18 5.38
N ASP A 168 12.46 15.48 5.97
CA ASP A 168 12.16 15.52 7.39
C ASP A 168 12.34 14.13 8.02
N LEU A 169 12.63 14.10 9.31
CA LEU A 169 12.56 12.90 10.13
C LEU A 169 11.31 12.96 11.01
N LEU A 170 10.31 12.14 10.69
CA LEU A 170 9.07 12.00 11.45
C LEU A 170 9.17 10.75 12.34
N GLY A 171 9.59 10.95 13.58
CA GLY A 171 9.83 9.86 14.53
C GLY A 171 10.97 8.94 14.05
N GLU A 172 10.66 7.67 13.82
CA GLU A 172 11.60 6.69 13.25
C GLU A 172 11.52 6.58 11.71
N THR A 173 10.67 7.38 11.06
CA THR A 173 10.48 7.33 9.61
C THR A 173 11.01 8.58 8.94
N ASN A 174 11.77 8.39 7.86
CA ASN A 174 12.19 9.50 6.99
C ASN A 174 11.04 9.86 6.06
N HIS A 175 10.77 11.14 5.90
CA HIS A 175 9.75 11.68 5.03
C HIS A 175 10.40 12.65 4.03
N TYR A 176 10.34 12.28 2.77
CA TYR A 176 10.81 13.09 1.67
C TYR A 176 9.64 13.62 0.87
N THR A 177 9.71 14.88 0.48
CA THR A 177 8.70 15.51 -0.39
C THR A 177 9.34 15.82 -1.73
N PHE A 178 8.84 15.18 -2.77
CA PHE A 178 9.27 15.35 -4.14
C PHE A 178 8.28 16.23 -4.91
N GLN A 179 8.78 17.16 -5.71
CA GLN A 179 8.01 17.82 -6.74
C GLN A 179 8.21 17.07 -8.05
N LEU A 180 7.13 16.47 -8.57
CA LEU A 180 7.10 15.81 -9.86
C LEU A 180 6.56 16.78 -10.90
N THR A 181 7.30 17.02 -11.97
CA THR A 181 6.90 17.87 -13.09
C THR A 181 6.84 17.04 -14.35
N PHE A 182 5.64 16.94 -14.95
CA PHE A 182 5.37 16.17 -16.17
C PHE A 182 4.04 16.62 -16.79
N ASP A 183 3.79 16.26 -18.05
CA ASP A 183 2.50 16.55 -18.69
C ASP A 183 1.38 15.72 -18.05
N ASN A 184 0.54 16.34 -17.22
CA ASN A 184 -0.58 15.71 -16.54
C ASN A 184 -1.94 16.16 -17.09
N ARG A 185 -2.01 16.70 -18.32
CA ARG A 185 -3.25 17.22 -18.92
C ARG A 185 -4.34 16.16 -19.08
N ALA A 186 -3.95 14.92 -19.43
CA ALA A 186 -4.89 13.81 -19.60
C ALA A 186 -5.74 13.57 -18.33
N PHE A 187 -5.12 13.72 -17.15
CA PHE A 187 -5.84 13.63 -15.88
C PHE A 187 -6.77 14.82 -15.66
N SER A 188 -6.29 16.06 -15.85
CA SER A 188 -7.17 17.23 -15.69
C SER A 188 -8.42 17.11 -16.54
N LEU A 189 -8.33 16.58 -17.77
CA LEU A 189 -9.49 16.33 -18.62
C LEU A 189 -10.42 15.24 -18.08
N ALA A 190 -9.88 14.15 -17.51
CA ALA A 190 -10.68 13.10 -16.87
C ALA A 190 -11.39 13.61 -15.60
N THR A 191 -10.70 14.34 -14.73
CA THR A 191 -11.29 14.98 -13.55
C THR A 191 -12.31 16.04 -13.94
N LEU A 192 -12.04 16.82 -15.00
CA LEU A 192 -12.98 17.77 -15.58
C LEU A 192 -14.21 17.08 -16.17
N ALA A 193 -14.05 15.89 -16.78
CA ALA A 193 -15.17 15.09 -17.25
C ALA A 193 -16.01 14.52 -16.10
N MET A 194 -15.39 14.15 -14.97
CA MET A 194 -16.10 13.76 -13.74
C MET A 194 -16.75 14.94 -13.01
N THR A 195 -16.32 16.17 -13.26
CA THR A 195 -16.91 17.40 -12.67
C THR A 195 -17.85 18.14 -13.62
N ARG A 196 -17.91 17.79 -14.91
CA ARG A 196 -18.93 18.28 -15.85
C ARG A 196 -20.27 17.66 -15.49
N GLU A 197 -21.01 18.41 -14.69
CA GLU A 197 -22.47 18.35 -14.57
C GLU A 197 -23.05 16.94 -14.35
N GLU A 198 -22.65 16.27 -13.27
CA GLU A 198 -23.66 15.45 -12.60
C GLU A 198 -24.68 16.43 -12.01
N LYS A 199 -25.76 16.67 -12.77
CA LYS A 199 -27.06 17.03 -12.22
C LYS A 199 -27.19 16.21 -10.94
N HIS A 200 -27.16 16.88 -9.80
CA HIS A 200 -27.27 16.26 -8.49
C HIS A 200 -28.32 15.16 -8.57
N LEU A 201 -27.92 13.90 -8.52
CA LEU A 201 -28.80 12.79 -8.23
C LEU A 201 -28.85 12.77 -6.72
N PRO A 202 -29.87 13.35 -6.06
CA PRO A 202 -29.93 13.39 -4.62
C PRO A 202 -30.28 11.98 -4.13
N ILE A 203 -29.28 11.13 -4.02
CA ILE A 203 -29.42 9.85 -3.32
C ILE A 203 -29.50 10.19 -1.84
N SER A 204 -30.59 9.81 -1.18
CA SER A 204 -30.70 9.97 0.26
C SER A 204 -29.67 9.10 0.97
N ALA A 205 -29.19 9.53 2.13
CA ALA A 205 -28.25 8.74 2.93
C ALA A 205 -28.82 7.35 3.28
N SER A 206 -30.15 7.23 3.42
CA SER A 206 -30.82 5.94 3.64
C SER A 206 -30.57 4.95 2.50
N VAL A 207 -30.70 5.39 1.24
CA VAL A 207 -30.43 4.55 0.07
C VAL A 207 -28.96 4.15 0.00
N LEU A 208 -28.05 5.06 0.39
CA LEU A 208 -26.61 4.73 0.46
C LEU A 208 -26.34 3.59 1.46
N PHE A 209 -26.94 3.62 2.64
CA PHE A 209 -26.75 2.60 3.69
C PHE A 209 -27.46 1.26 3.38
N GLU A 210 -28.49 1.30 2.53
CA GLU A 210 -29.08 0.10 1.94
C GLU A 210 -28.17 -0.54 0.89
N ILE A 211 -27.57 0.27 0.00
CA ILE A 211 -26.65 -0.21 -1.04
C ILE A 211 -25.35 -0.76 -0.44
N PHE A 212 -24.84 -0.13 0.64
CA PHE A 212 -23.61 -0.53 1.31
C PHE A 212 -23.88 -1.08 2.71
N PRO A 213 -24.29 -2.36 2.84
CA PRO A 213 -24.75 -2.95 4.10
C PRO A 213 -23.69 -3.03 5.20
N PHE A 214 -22.39 -2.99 4.84
CA PHE A 214 -21.26 -3.06 5.77
C PHE A 214 -20.45 -1.76 5.85
N CYS A 215 -21.07 -0.62 5.55
CA CYS A 215 -20.42 0.68 5.72
C CYS A 215 -20.42 1.14 7.18
N ILE A 216 -19.41 1.94 7.56
CA ILE A 216 -19.29 2.55 8.90
C ILE A 216 -18.91 4.01 8.71
N VAL A 217 -19.64 4.93 9.33
CA VAL A 217 -19.37 6.37 9.29
C VAL A 217 -19.00 6.85 10.69
N PHE A 218 -17.81 7.45 10.85
CA PHE A 218 -17.31 7.91 12.15
C PHE A 218 -16.61 9.27 12.06
N GLY A 219 -16.67 10.01 13.17
CA GLY A 219 -16.10 11.35 13.30
C GLY A 219 -14.62 11.36 13.72
N ALA A 220 -14.07 12.58 13.84
CA ALA A 220 -12.70 12.80 14.33
C ALA A 220 -12.46 12.31 15.76
N ASP A 221 -13.52 12.17 16.55
CA ASP A 221 -13.55 11.59 17.88
C ASP A 221 -13.56 10.04 17.89
N MET A 222 -13.46 9.42 16.71
CA MET A 222 -13.56 7.96 16.50
C MET A 222 -14.92 7.36 16.91
N VAL A 223 -15.93 8.20 17.11
CA VAL A 223 -17.29 7.78 17.48
C VAL A 223 -18.09 7.50 16.20
N VAL A 224 -18.73 6.34 16.17
CA VAL A 224 -19.57 5.90 15.05
C VAL A 224 -20.89 6.65 15.05
N ARG A 225 -21.23 7.28 13.93
CA ARG A 225 -22.46 8.07 13.73
C ARG A 225 -23.51 7.32 12.92
N SER A 226 -23.11 6.48 11.99
CA SER A 226 -24.01 5.70 11.15
C SER A 226 -23.35 4.41 10.70
N ILE A 227 -24.13 3.36 10.51
CA ILE A 227 -23.67 2.04 10.03
C ILE A 227 -24.67 1.48 9.03
N GLY A 228 -24.19 0.63 8.13
CA GLY A 228 -25.04 -0.06 7.16
C GLY A 228 -25.97 -1.09 7.80
N ASN A 229 -27.03 -1.44 7.05
CA ASN A 229 -28.12 -2.27 7.58
C ASN A 229 -27.68 -3.64 8.11
N SER A 230 -26.73 -4.31 7.45
CA SER A 230 -26.24 -5.61 7.93
C SER A 230 -25.41 -5.46 9.20
N LEU A 231 -24.61 -4.40 9.33
CA LEU A 231 -23.88 -4.13 10.57
C LEU A 231 -24.80 -3.77 11.73
N MET A 232 -25.93 -3.09 11.47
CA MET A 232 -26.95 -2.88 12.53
C MET A 232 -27.49 -4.19 13.09
N VAL A 233 -27.59 -5.25 12.27
CA VAL A 233 -28.08 -6.57 12.72
C VAL A 233 -27.00 -7.35 13.49
N ILE A 234 -25.75 -7.25 13.02
CA ILE A 234 -24.61 -8.03 13.55
C ILE A 234 -24.04 -7.39 14.82
N VAL A 235 -23.90 -6.06 14.84
CA VAL A 235 -23.26 -5.28 15.89
C VAL A 235 -24.09 -4.00 16.17
N PRO A 236 -25.31 -4.12 16.72
CA PRO A 236 -26.22 -2.98 16.92
C PRO A 236 -25.63 -1.93 17.88
N ASP A 237 -24.90 -2.39 18.90
CA ASP A 237 -24.32 -1.55 19.95
C ASP A 237 -23.11 -0.74 19.46
N LEU A 238 -22.69 -0.89 18.21
CA LEU A 238 -21.60 -0.11 17.62
C LEU A 238 -21.95 1.39 17.50
N LEU A 239 -23.23 1.71 17.28
CA LEU A 239 -23.69 3.09 17.10
C LEU A 239 -23.42 3.93 18.35
N SER A 240 -22.92 5.14 18.16
CA SER A 240 -22.55 6.10 19.23
C SER A 240 -21.40 5.68 20.14
N ASN A 241 -20.77 4.53 19.87
CA ASN A 241 -19.57 4.08 20.58
C ASN A 241 -18.30 4.31 19.74
N LYS A 242 -17.14 4.16 20.36
CA LYS A 242 -15.86 4.28 19.65
C LYS A 242 -15.63 3.05 18.79
N ILE A 243 -15.26 3.27 17.53
CA ILE A 243 -14.96 2.18 16.60
C ILE A 243 -13.80 1.28 17.09
N THR A 244 -12.86 1.85 17.84
CA THR A 244 -11.69 1.16 18.39
C THR A 244 -12.03 0.11 19.44
N ASP A 245 -13.19 0.23 20.08
CA ASP A 245 -13.60 -0.69 21.14
C ASP A 245 -14.21 -1.96 20.55
N TRP A 246 -14.66 -1.87 19.29
CA TRP A 246 -15.34 -2.95 18.58
C TRP A 246 -14.50 -3.56 17.45
N PHE A 247 -13.63 -2.77 16.82
CA PHE A 247 -12.79 -3.21 15.71
C PHE A 247 -11.31 -2.92 15.96
N GLU A 248 -10.49 -3.90 15.61
CA GLU A 248 -9.06 -3.75 15.45
C GLU A 248 -8.70 -3.54 13.98
N LEU A 249 -7.80 -2.59 13.75
CA LEU A 249 -7.22 -2.37 12.42
C LEU A 249 -6.08 -3.36 12.19
N ARG A 250 -6.31 -4.35 11.32
CA ARG A 250 -5.30 -5.36 10.96
C ARG A 250 -4.41 -4.92 9.81
N ARG A 251 -4.98 -4.23 8.82
CA ARG A 251 -4.23 -3.69 7.69
C ARG A 251 -4.73 -2.30 7.33
N PRO A 252 -3.84 -1.36 6.98
CA PRO A 252 -2.38 -1.44 7.12
C PRO A 252 -1.97 -1.45 8.61
N LEU A 253 -0.76 -1.93 8.92
CA LEU A 253 -0.20 -1.94 10.29
C LEU A 253 0.13 -0.51 10.77
N ILE A 254 -0.89 0.24 11.17
CA ILE A 254 -0.80 1.61 11.67
C ILE A 254 -1.63 1.78 12.94
N SER A 255 -1.37 2.85 13.69
CA SER A 255 -2.25 3.23 14.79
C SER A 255 -3.65 3.54 14.27
N PHE A 256 -4.68 2.94 14.87
CA PHE A 256 -6.07 3.19 14.49
C PHE A 256 -6.56 4.55 15.03
N LYS A 257 -6.14 5.64 14.37
CA LYS A 257 -6.44 7.04 14.72
C LYS A 257 -6.87 7.82 13.48
N PHE A 258 -7.80 8.77 13.65
CA PHE A 258 -8.39 9.55 12.55
C PHE A 258 -7.36 10.19 11.61
N GLN A 259 -6.40 10.93 12.15
CA GLN A 259 -5.36 11.60 11.35
C GLN A 259 -4.46 10.61 10.58
N THR A 260 -4.19 9.45 11.19
CA THR A 260 -3.36 8.42 10.56
C THR A 260 -4.09 7.76 9.39
N ILE A 261 -5.41 7.58 9.51
CA ILE A 261 -6.27 7.06 8.43
C ILE A 261 -6.35 8.06 7.28
N LEU A 262 -6.54 9.36 7.57
CA LEU A 262 -6.59 10.41 6.53
C LEU A 262 -5.32 10.44 5.68
N ASN A 263 -4.16 10.19 6.29
CA ASN A 263 -2.89 10.13 5.56
C ASN A 263 -2.75 8.89 4.67
N ARG A 264 -3.67 7.91 4.73
CA ARG A 264 -3.58 6.62 4.01
C ARG A 264 -4.89 6.20 3.35
N THR A 265 -5.73 7.16 2.94
CA THR A 265 -7.04 6.89 2.31
C THR A 265 -6.96 5.99 1.07
N ASN A 266 -5.81 5.97 0.38
CA ASN A 266 -5.61 5.16 -0.83
C ASN A 266 -5.34 3.68 -0.54
N ASN A 267 -5.07 3.31 0.72
CA ASN A 267 -4.76 1.93 1.08
C ASN A 267 -6.06 1.15 1.32
N ILE A 268 -6.01 -0.15 1.09
CA ILE A 268 -7.08 -1.04 1.55
C ILE A 268 -6.95 -1.23 3.06
N PHE A 269 -8.06 -1.06 3.76
CA PHE A 269 -8.18 -1.26 5.19
C PHE A 269 -8.86 -2.60 5.50
N GLU A 270 -8.32 -3.33 6.46
CA GLU A 270 -8.90 -4.55 6.99
C GLU A 270 -9.20 -4.35 8.48
N LEU A 271 -10.49 -4.39 8.83
CA LEU A 271 -11.00 -4.29 10.18
C LEU A 271 -11.47 -5.66 10.65
N VAL A 272 -11.15 -6.04 11.88
CA VAL A 272 -11.60 -7.30 12.47
C VAL A 272 -12.26 -7.00 13.80
N THR A 273 -13.41 -7.62 14.08
CA THR A 273 -14.07 -7.43 15.37
C THR A 273 -13.20 -7.92 16.52
N VAL A 274 -13.17 -7.19 17.64
CA VAL A 274 -12.44 -7.56 18.86
C VAL A 274 -13.08 -8.80 19.49
N GLU A 275 -14.41 -8.79 19.61
CA GLU A 275 -15.19 -9.92 20.10
C GLU A 275 -15.73 -10.77 18.95
N ALA A 276 -15.94 -12.05 19.25
CA ALA A 276 -16.67 -12.96 18.38
C ALA A 276 -18.11 -12.46 18.20
N VAL A 277 -18.57 -12.38 16.96
CA VAL A 277 -19.96 -12.02 16.65
C VAL A 277 -20.87 -13.11 17.19
N LYS A 278 -21.82 -12.74 18.05
CA LYS A 278 -22.80 -13.68 18.60
C LYS A 278 -23.71 -14.19 17.48
N LYS A 279 -23.81 -15.52 17.31
CA LYS A 279 -24.91 -16.11 16.54
C LYS A 279 -26.22 -15.69 17.20
N ARG A 280 -27.19 -15.24 16.40
CA ARG A 280 -28.55 -14.99 16.88
C ARG A 280 -29.05 -16.28 17.54
N GLN A 281 -29.49 -16.23 18.79
CA GLN A 281 -30.27 -17.34 19.35
C GLN A 281 -31.59 -17.35 18.58
N ASP A 282 -31.74 -18.30 17.65
CA ASP A 282 -33.03 -18.57 17.04
C ASP A 282 -34.00 -18.98 18.15
N VAL A 283 -34.98 -18.12 18.39
CA VAL A 283 -36.10 -18.42 19.27
C VAL A 283 -37.03 -19.37 18.48
N GLN A 284 -37.14 -20.63 18.96
CA GLN A 284 -38.01 -21.75 18.55
C GLN A 284 -37.32 -22.78 17.61
N ARG A 285 -37.21 -24.07 17.92
CA ARG A 285 -38.10 -25.01 18.64
C ARG A 285 -37.28 -26.05 19.43
N LYS A 286 -37.70 -26.34 20.65
CA LYS A 286 -37.35 -27.58 21.37
C LYS A 286 -37.86 -28.77 20.55
N THR A 287 -36.95 -29.55 19.97
CA THR A 287 -37.15 -30.97 19.76
C THR A 287 -35.84 -31.67 20.11
N GLU A 288 -35.86 -32.39 21.22
CA GLU A 288 -34.80 -33.30 21.63
C GLU A 288 -34.62 -34.39 20.57
N ILE A 289 -33.43 -34.47 19.97
CA ILE A 289 -32.89 -35.73 19.44
C ILE A 289 -31.42 -35.79 19.83
N TYR A 290 -31.13 -36.58 20.85
CA TYR A 290 -29.78 -37.03 21.17
C TYR A 290 -29.37 -38.09 20.14
N LEU A 291 -28.59 -37.71 19.12
CA LEU A 291 -27.75 -38.67 18.41
C LEU A 291 -26.39 -38.04 18.14
N SER A 292 -25.40 -38.77 18.62
CA SER A 292 -23.97 -38.49 18.65
C SER A 292 -23.35 -38.58 17.26
N GLU A 293 -22.78 -37.49 16.76
CA GLU A 293 -21.76 -37.55 15.71
C GLU A 293 -20.61 -36.64 16.07
N GLN A 294 -19.41 -37.23 16.13
CA GLN A 294 -18.14 -36.54 16.28
C GLN A 294 -17.86 -35.77 14.99
N GLU A 295 -18.41 -34.57 14.87
CA GLU A 295 -18.00 -33.63 13.83
C GLU A 295 -16.73 -32.93 14.30
N HIS A 296 -15.66 -33.08 13.52
CA HIS A 296 -14.48 -32.23 13.61
C HIS A 296 -14.94 -30.77 13.56
N GLU A 297 -14.80 -30.03 14.68
CA GLU A 297 -14.99 -28.58 14.72
C GLU A 297 -13.92 -27.94 13.81
N GLU A 298 -14.23 -27.76 12.52
CA GLU A 298 -13.55 -26.76 11.71
C GLU A 298 -13.72 -25.43 12.46
N GLU A 299 -12.62 -24.73 12.77
CA GLU A 299 -12.65 -23.40 13.38
C GLU A 299 -13.48 -22.44 12.53
N VAL A 300 -14.79 -22.38 12.78
CA VAL A 300 -15.67 -21.37 12.20
C VAL A 300 -15.17 -20.05 12.72
N GLU A 301 -14.62 -19.23 11.82
CA GLU A 301 -14.04 -17.94 12.13
C GLU A 301 -15.11 -17.03 12.76
N LYS A 302 -15.11 -16.93 14.10
CA LYS A 302 -16.18 -16.23 14.84
C LYS A 302 -16.05 -14.70 14.79
N HIS A 303 -14.94 -14.19 14.26
CA HIS A 303 -14.67 -12.76 14.16
C HIS A 303 -15.05 -12.26 12.77
N LEU A 304 -15.80 -11.16 12.72
CA LEU A 304 -16.16 -10.55 11.45
C LEU A 304 -14.95 -9.77 10.91
N ARG A 305 -14.48 -10.17 9.73
CA ARG A 305 -13.42 -9.47 8.99
C ARG A 305 -14.04 -8.65 7.87
N LEU A 306 -13.79 -7.35 7.86
CA LEU A 306 -14.23 -6.43 6.83
C LEU A 306 -13.03 -5.86 6.08
N LYS A 307 -13.03 -5.96 4.75
CA LYS A 307 -12.00 -5.38 3.88
C LYS A 307 -12.62 -4.27 3.04
N GLY A 308 -12.01 -3.10 3.01
CA GLY A 308 -12.62 -1.92 2.41
C GLY A 308 -11.71 -0.73 2.24
N GLN A 309 -12.29 0.40 1.87
CA GLN A 309 -11.60 1.68 1.74
C GLN A 309 -12.16 2.72 2.70
N MET A 310 -11.31 3.65 3.13
CA MET A 310 -11.66 4.77 3.99
C MET A 310 -11.76 6.04 3.14
N ILE A 311 -12.94 6.62 3.05
CA ILE A 311 -13.24 7.81 2.25
C ILE A 311 -13.55 8.98 3.19
N TYR A 312 -12.80 10.07 3.07
CA TYR A 312 -13.10 11.29 3.82
C TYR A 312 -14.18 12.11 3.11
N MET A 313 -15.25 12.45 3.82
CA MET A 313 -16.34 13.27 3.32
C MET A 313 -16.24 14.67 3.90
N GLU A 314 -15.74 15.63 3.10
CA GLU A 314 -15.47 17.01 3.54
C GLU A 314 -16.70 17.69 4.14
N LYS A 315 -17.88 17.54 3.52
CA LYS A 315 -19.13 18.15 3.98
C LYS A 315 -19.57 17.62 5.35
N TRP A 316 -19.29 16.35 5.65
CA TRP A 316 -19.66 15.72 6.92
C TRP A 316 -18.55 15.85 7.96
N ARG A 317 -17.31 16.12 7.53
CA ARG A 317 -16.09 16.09 8.34
C ARG A 317 -15.91 14.74 9.04
N MET A 318 -16.25 13.67 8.32
CA MET A 318 -16.27 12.28 8.79
C MET A 318 -15.55 11.37 7.80
N ILE A 319 -15.13 10.20 8.29
CA ILE A 319 -14.63 9.12 7.43
C ILE A 319 -15.74 8.09 7.27
N MET A 320 -15.99 7.69 6.04
CA MET A 320 -16.82 6.54 5.68
C MET A 320 -15.92 5.38 5.28
N PHE A 321 -15.99 4.30 6.04
CA PHE A 321 -15.47 3.01 5.65
C PHE A 321 -16.49 2.30 4.75
N LEU A 322 -16.11 2.00 3.52
CA LEU A 322 -16.87 1.14 2.62
C LEU A 322 -16.16 -0.21 2.54
N GLY A 323 -16.71 -1.21 3.22
CA GLY A 323 -16.12 -2.55 3.29
C GLY A 323 -17.07 -3.66 2.90
N THR A 324 -16.48 -4.81 2.61
CA THR A 324 -17.18 -6.08 2.41
C THR A 324 -16.66 -7.13 3.38
N PRO A 325 -17.51 -8.05 3.84
CA PRO A 325 -17.09 -9.14 4.70
C PRO A 325 -16.19 -10.12 3.92
N VAL A 326 -15.07 -10.50 4.53
CA VAL A 326 -14.17 -11.53 4.00
C VAL A 326 -14.67 -12.89 4.46
N MET A 327 -15.38 -13.59 3.58
CA MET A 327 -15.87 -14.95 3.82
C MET A 327 -15.05 -15.95 2.99
N PRO A 328 -14.06 -16.66 3.58
CA PRO A 328 -13.18 -17.56 2.84
C PRO A 328 -13.87 -18.86 2.41
N LYS A 329 -14.90 -19.29 3.13
CA LYS A 329 -15.74 -20.45 2.81
C LYS A 329 -17.20 -20.05 3.03
N LEU A 330 -18.09 -20.45 2.13
CA LEU A 330 -19.52 -20.54 2.43
C LEU A 330 -19.75 -21.91 3.06
N SER A 331 -19.67 -22.02 4.39
CA SER A 331 -20.22 -23.19 5.07
C SER A 331 -21.74 -23.10 4.94
N SER A 332 -22.34 -24.05 4.21
CA SER A 332 -23.79 -24.20 4.08
C SER A 332 -24.41 -24.71 5.37
#